data_AF-A0AAV0MM53-F1
#
_entry.id   AF-A0AAV0MM53-F1
#
_cell.length_a   1.000
_cell.length_b   1.000
_cell.length_c   1.000
_cell.angle_alpha   90.00
_cell.angle_beta   90.00
_cell.angle_gamma   90.00
#
_symmetry.space_group_name_H-M   'P 1'
#
loop_
_entity.id
_entity.type
_entity.pdbx_description
1 polymer ?
#
loop_
_entity_poly.entity_id
_entity_poly.type
_entity_poly.pdbx_seq_one_letter_code
_entity_poly.pdbx_strand_id
1 'polypeptide(L)'
;MLRWLSSSSPTAASSASSAVRPGMVKTLEKYQRCSYGATEAHRPLHETQSRYQEYLKVKARVELLQHSQRKLLGEDVGSLNTKELEQLEHQLEFSLNRIRSTKTQMMLDQLTDLHNKYSCCQTPIYIFFHRNKLCLKPTNR
;
A
#
# COMPACT_ATOMS: atom_id res chain seq x y z
N MET A 1 -47.03 57.10 53.56
CA MET A 1 -46.70 57.79 52.30
C MET A 1 -45.77 56.86 51.52
N LEU A 2 -46.25 55.86 50.78
CA LEU A 2 -46.63 55.91 49.33
C LEU A 2 -45.62 56.78 48.54
N ARG A 3 -44.87 56.31 47.53
CA ARG A 3 -45.24 55.31 46.51
C ARG A 3 -43.97 54.73 45.84
N TRP A 4 -43.99 53.42 45.67
CA TRP A 4 -43.11 52.60 44.83
C TRP A 4 -43.41 52.78 43.32
N LEU A 5 -42.36 52.60 42.51
CA LEU A 5 -42.23 51.99 41.17
C LEU A 5 -43.50 51.76 40.31
N SER A 6 -43.47 52.18 39.03
CA SER A 6 -43.64 51.31 37.84
C SER A 6 -43.71 52.09 36.51
N SER A 7 -43.27 51.43 35.44
CA SER A 7 -43.49 51.63 33.99
C SER A 7 -42.62 52.67 33.26
N SER A 8 -41.90 52.41 32.16
CA SER A 8 -41.74 51.24 31.28
C SER A 8 -40.49 51.38 30.38
N SER A 9 -39.89 50.25 29.99
CA SER A 9 -38.79 50.01 29.00
C SER A 9 -39.23 50.32 27.53
N PRO A 10 -38.49 50.02 26.41
CA PRO A 10 -37.38 49.07 26.16
C PRO A 10 -36.23 49.59 25.23
N THR A 11 -35.05 48.95 25.14
CA THR A 11 -34.64 48.03 24.04
C THR A 11 -33.16 47.65 24.24
N ALA A 12 -32.81 46.37 24.42
CA ALA A 12 -32.48 45.36 23.40
C ALA A 12 -30.97 45.25 23.10
N ALA A 13 -30.36 44.24 23.73
CA ALA A 13 -29.34 43.32 23.23
C ALA A 13 -28.38 43.79 22.11
N SER A 14 -27.11 43.97 22.47
CA SER A 14 -25.98 43.78 21.55
C SER A 14 -25.29 42.46 21.87
N SER A 15 -25.89 41.36 21.46
CA SER A 15 -25.17 40.11 21.21
C SER A 15 -24.78 40.10 19.74
N ALA A 16 -23.52 40.42 19.44
CA ALA A 16 -22.94 40.30 18.11
C ALA A 16 -22.83 38.81 17.73
N SER A 17 -23.95 38.22 17.31
CA SER A 17 -23.97 36.98 16.56
C SER A 17 -23.51 37.31 15.15
N SER A 18 -22.39 36.71 14.75
CA SER A 18 -21.84 36.73 13.38
C SER A 18 -22.98 36.55 12.37
N ALA A 19 -23.40 37.65 11.73
CA ALA A 19 -24.44 37.64 10.72
C ALA A 19 -23.92 36.87 9.49
N VAL A 20 -24.23 35.58 9.44
CA VAL A 20 -24.09 34.73 8.25
C VAL A 20 -24.84 35.46 7.12
N ARG A 21 -24.12 35.95 6.12
CA ARG A 21 -24.69 36.79 5.05
C ARG A 21 -25.89 36.04 4.41
N PRO A 22 -27.00 36.71 4.05
CA PRO A 22 -28.18 36.04 3.49
C PRO A 22 -27.88 35.18 2.25
N GLY A 23 -26.88 35.56 1.45
CA GLY A 23 -26.38 34.75 0.34
C GLY A 23 -25.64 33.49 0.79
N MET A 24 -24.90 33.55 1.89
CA MET A 24 -24.23 32.41 2.49
C MET A 24 -25.24 31.44 3.10
N VAL A 25 -26.29 31.94 3.76
CA VAL A 25 -27.42 31.13 4.25
C VAL A 25 -28.13 30.42 3.09
N LYS A 26 -28.44 31.14 2.00
CA LYS A 26 -29.08 30.55 0.80
C LYS A 26 -28.21 29.51 0.12
N THR A 27 -26.90 29.75 0.01
CA THR A 27 -25.95 28.77 -0.54
C THR A 27 -25.84 27.55 0.38
N LEU A 28 -25.79 27.75 1.70
CA LEU A 28 -25.80 26.67 2.69
C LEU A 28 -27.11 25.87 2.62
N GLU A 29 -28.28 26.51 2.54
CA GLU A 29 -29.58 25.83 2.38
C GLU A 29 -29.65 25.06 1.07
N LYS A 30 -29.14 25.61 -0.04
CA LYS A 30 -29.08 24.90 -1.33
C LYS A 30 -28.17 23.69 -1.23
N TYR A 31 -26.99 23.85 -0.62
CA TYR A 31 -26.06 22.75 -0.40
C TYR A 31 -26.68 21.69 0.52
N GLN A 32 -27.39 22.10 1.55
CA GLN A 32 -28.08 21.22 2.49
C GLN A 32 -29.24 20.48 1.82
N ARG A 33 -30.01 21.12 0.93
CA ARG A 33 -31.05 20.46 0.13
C ARG A 33 -30.50 19.55 -0.96
N CYS A 34 -29.37 19.88 -1.59
CA CYS A 34 -28.73 19.01 -2.58
C CYS A 34 -28.00 17.82 -1.92
N SER A 35 -27.40 18.03 -0.75
CA SER A 35 -26.68 17.02 0.04
C SER A 35 -27.62 16.09 0.81
N TYR A 36 -28.66 16.66 1.44
CA TYR A 36 -29.55 15.93 2.35
C TYR A 36 -31.01 15.84 1.85
N GLY A 37 -31.46 16.73 0.97
CA GLY A 37 -32.82 16.71 0.41
C GLY A 37 -33.03 15.70 -0.74
N ALA A 38 -31.96 15.23 -1.38
CA ALA A 38 -32.02 14.04 -2.25
C ALA A 38 -32.03 12.72 -1.44
N THR A 39 -32.02 12.84 -0.11
CA THR A 39 -31.73 11.77 0.83
C THR A 39 -32.80 11.76 1.91
N GLU A 40 -34.04 11.51 1.49
CA GLU A 40 -35.13 11.18 2.40
C GLU A 40 -34.74 9.95 3.26
N ALA A 41 -34.49 10.24 4.54
CA ALA A 41 -34.54 9.42 5.75
C ALA A 41 -33.71 8.12 5.92
N HIS A 42 -33.22 7.43 4.88
CA HIS A 42 -32.56 6.12 5.09
C HIS A 42 -31.17 5.95 4.44
N ARG A 43 -30.82 6.77 3.45
CA ARG A 43 -29.64 6.52 2.59
C ARG A 43 -28.26 6.93 3.13
N PRO A 44 -28.04 8.04 3.86
CA PRO A 44 -26.69 8.51 4.18
C PRO A 44 -26.12 7.81 5.42
N LEU A 45 -27.00 7.43 6.36
CA LEU A 45 -26.69 6.64 7.54
C LEU A 45 -26.37 5.20 7.14
N HIS A 46 -27.15 4.63 6.22
CA HIS A 46 -26.88 3.33 5.62
C HIS A 46 -25.56 3.31 4.82
N GLU A 47 -25.29 4.30 3.96
CA GLU A 47 -24.03 4.39 3.21
C GLU A 47 -22.82 4.58 4.14
N THR A 48 -22.92 5.44 5.16
CA THR A 48 -21.84 5.63 6.14
C THR A 48 -21.61 4.37 6.97
N GLN A 49 -22.68 3.69 7.39
CA GLN A 49 -22.60 2.43 8.13
C GLN A 49 -22.07 1.28 7.26
N SER A 50 -22.47 1.21 5.99
CA SER A 50 -21.94 0.26 5.00
C SER A 50 -20.44 0.50 4.78
N ARG A 51 -20.04 1.75 4.56
CA ARG A 51 -18.62 2.13 4.42
C ARG A 51 -17.80 1.80 5.66
N TYR A 52 -18.37 2.00 6.85
CA TYR A 52 -17.74 1.62 8.10
C TYR A 52 -17.60 0.10 8.24
N GLN A 53 -18.61 -0.68 7.87
CA GLN A 53 -18.53 -2.14 7.84
C GLN A 53 -17.48 -2.64 6.84
N GLU A 54 -17.39 -2.05 5.66
CA GLU A 54 -16.34 -2.35 4.68
C GLU A 54 -14.96 -2.01 5.23
N TYR A 55 -14.81 -0.86 5.89
CA TYR A 55 -13.58 -0.49 6.56
C TYR A 55 -13.19 -1.53 7.63
N LEU A 56 -14.14 -1.98 8.46
CA LEU A 56 -13.88 -3.01 9.46
C LEU A 56 -13.43 -4.34 8.83
N LYS A 57 -14.03 -4.75 7.70
CA LYS A 57 -13.60 -5.95 6.96
C LYS A 57 -12.16 -5.83 6.47
N VAL A 58 -11.80 -4.67 5.89
CA VAL A 58 -10.43 -4.41 5.41
C VAL A 58 -9.46 -4.36 6.58
N LYS A 59 -9.82 -3.66 7.67
CA LYS A 59 -9.01 -3.55 8.89
C LYS A 59 -8.72 -4.93 9.47
N ALA A 60 -9.72 -5.78 9.62
CA ALA A 60 -9.54 -7.15 10.11
C ALA A 60 -8.58 -7.95 9.21
N ARG A 61 -8.70 -7.81 7.88
CA ARG A 61 -7.77 -8.46 6.95
C ARG A 61 -6.34 -7.97 7.11
N VAL A 62 -6.14 -6.66 7.32
CA VAL A 62 -4.81 -6.09 7.57
C VAL A 62 -4.22 -6.62 8.87
N GLU A 63 -5.00 -6.67 9.94
CA GLU A 63 -4.55 -7.19 11.24
C GLU A 63 -4.15 -8.67 11.15
N LEU A 64 -4.92 -9.49 10.44
CA LEU A 64 -4.59 -10.89 10.17
C LEU A 64 -3.29 -11.03 9.37
N LEU A 65 -3.12 -10.23 8.32
CA LEU A 65 -1.90 -10.24 7.50
C LEU A 65 -0.68 -9.79 8.29
N GLN A 66 -0.80 -8.74 9.10
CA GLN A 66 0.27 -8.27 9.99
C GLN A 66 0.64 -9.33 11.02
N HIS A 67 -0.35 -9.98 11.62
CA HIS A 67 -0.09 -11.06 12.56
C HIS A 67 0.62 -12.25 11.91
N SER A 68 0.24 -12.63 10.68
CA SER A 68 0.93 -13.64 9.89
C SER A 68 2.37 -13.24 9.54
N GLN A 69 2.58 -11.97 9.16
CA GLN A 69 3.91 -11.44 8.88
C GLN A 69 4.83 -11.52 10.11
N ARG A 70 4.33 -11.13 11.29
CA ARG A 70 5.08 -11.27 12.55
C ARG A 70 5.54 -12.70 12.78
N LYS A 71 4.65 -13.69 12.60
CA LYS A 71 4.98 -15.11 12.70
C LYS A 71 6.08 -15.52 11.70
N LEU A 72 5.98 -15.09 10.44
CA LEU A 72 7.00 -15.36 9.42
C LEU A 72 8.36 -14.71 9.75
N LEU A 73 8.37 -13.61 10.50
CA LEU A 73 9.57 -12.94 10.99
C LEU A 73 10.12 -13.55 12.30
N GLY A 74 9.47 -14.58 12.83
CA GLY A 74 9.87 -15.23 14.08
C GLY A 74 9.38 -14.50 15.35
N GLU A 75 8.42 -13.59 15.22
CA GLU A 75 7.76 -12.90 16.34
C GLU A 75 6.51 -13.67 16.80
N ASP A 76 6.11 -13.53 18.07
CA ASP A 76 4.91 -14.16 18.67
C ASP A 76 4.82 -15.71 18.54
N VAL A 77 5.93 -16.38 18.22
CA VAL A 77 5.99 -17.82 17.88
C VAL A 77 5.65 -18.73 19.06
N GLY A 78 5.89 -18.27 20.29
CA GLY A 78 5.57 -19.04 21.51
C GLY A 78 4.07 -19.30 21.73
N SER A 79 3.19 -18.64 20.96
CA SER A 79 1.74 -18.88 20.98
C SER A 79 1.28 -20.00 20.05
N LEU A 80 2.17 -20.53 19.20
CA LEU A 80 1.85 -21.57 18.22
C LEU A 80 1.95 -22.96 18.84
N ASN A 81 1.10 -23.88 18.36
CA ASN A 81 1.26 -25.29 18.68
C ASN A 81 2.33 -25.95 17.80
N THR A 82 2.74 -27.19 18.13
CA THR A 82 3.81 -27.90 17.41
C THR A 82 3.50 -28.11 15.92
N LYS A 83 2.25 -28.43 15.56
CA LYS A 83 1.85 -28.63 14.16
C LYS A 83 1.88 -27.35 13.35
N GLU A 84 1.42 -26.24 13.95
CA GLU A 84 1.47 -24.92 13.32
C GLU A 84 2.91 -24.45 13.13
N LEU A 85 3.79 -24.77 14.08
CA LEU A 85 5.21 -24.47 14.00
C LEU A 85 5.90 -25.24 12.87
N GLU A 86 5.65 -26.55 12.75
CA GLU A 86 6.14 -27.39 11.65
C GLU A 86 5.67 -26.87 10.28
N GLN A 87 4.41 -26.47 10.17
CA GLN A 87 3.88 -25.87 8.94
C GLN A 87 4.58 -24.56 8.57
N LEU A 88 4.82 -23.70 9.56
CA LEU A 88 5.52 -22.43 9.38
C LEU A 88 6.96 -22.65 8.93
N GLU A 89 7.67 -23.60 9.55
CA GLU A 89 9.03 -23.99 9.18
C GLU A 89 9.08 -24.50 7.73
N HIS A 90 8.19 -25.44 7.37
CA HIS A 90 8.14 -25.97 6.01
C HIS A 90 7.81 -24.89 4.97
N GLN A 91 6.93 -23.94 5.30
CA GLN A 91 6.63 -22.81 4.42
C GLN A 91 7.88 -21.93 4.19
N LEU A 92 8.62 -21.63 5.25
CA LEU A 92 9.85 -20.84 5.18
C LEU A 92 10.92 -21.57 4.36
N GLU A 93 11.17 -22.85 4.65
CA GLU A 93 12.14 -23.67 3.93
C GLU A 93 11.82 -23.73 2.43
N PHE A 94 10.57 -24.00 2.07
CA PHE A 94 10.14 -24.05 0.67
C PHE A 94 10.39 -22.71 -0.04
N SER A 95 10.01 -21.59 0.60
CA SER A 95 10.19 -20.26 0.02
C SER A 95 11.66 -19.89 -0.15
N LEU A 96 12.51 -20.23 0.82
CA LEU A 96 13.95 -20.00 0.77
C LEU A 96 14.62 -20.83 -0.31
N ASN A 97 14.25 -22.12 -0.43
CA ASN A 97 14.75 -22.99 -1.48
C ASN A 97 14.36 -22.47 -2.87
N ARG A 98 13.14 -21.96 -3.03
CA ARG A 98 12.70 -21.31 -4.27
C ARG A 98 13.53 -20.06 -4.59
N ILE A 99 13.73 -19.16 -3.63
CA ILE A 99 14.55 -17.95 -3.81
C ILE A 99 15.98 -18.32 -4.21
N ARG A 100 16.58 -19.28 -3.50
CA ARG A 100 17.95 -19.74 -3.77
C ARG A 100 18.06 -20.34 -5.16
N SER A 101 17.13 -21.20 -5.55
CA SER A 101 17.06 -21.81 -6.88
C SER A 101 16.95 -20.75 -7.97
N THR A 102 16.01 -19.80 -7.84
CA THR A 102 15.85 -18.69 -8.80
C THR A 102 17.13 -17.86 -8.92
N LYS A 103 17.76 -17.50 -7.80
CA LYS A 103 19.03 -16.74 -7.81
C LYS A 103 20.14 -17.52 -8.51
N THR A 104 20.28 -18.81 -8.21
CA THR A 104 21.26 -19.69 -8.86
C THR A 104 21.01 -19.76 -10.36
N GLN A 105 19.77 -19.96 -10.79
CA GLN A 105 19.41 -20.01 -12.21
C GLN A 105 19.77 -18.70 -12.91
N MET A 106 19.41 -17.55 -12.32
CA MET A 106 19.76 -16.24 -12.89
C MET A 106 21.28 -16.05 -13.04
N MET A 107 22.08 -16.50 -12.07
CA MET A 107 23.54 -16.43 -12.18
C MET A 107 24.09 -17.37 -13.26
N LEU A 108 23.52 -18.57 -13.38
CA LEU A 108 23.88 -19.51 -14.45
C LEU A 108 23.53 -18.96 -15.83
N ASP A 109 22.37 -18.34 -15.99
CA ASP A 109 21.96 -17.69 -17.24
C ASP A 109 22.90 -16.54 -17.62
N GLN A 110 23.33 -15.73 -16.63
CA GLN A 110 24.32 -14.67 -16.88
C GLN A 110 25.68 -15.26 -17.30
N LEU A 111 26.10 -16.36 -16.68
CA LEU A 111 27.35 -17.03 -17.01
C LEU A 111 27.31 -17.61 -18.43
N THR A 112 26.21 -18.27 -18.81
CA THR A 112 26.03 -18.83 -20.16
C THR A 112 25.98 -17.73 -21.21
N ASP A 113 25.29 -16.61 -20.94
CA ASP A 113 25.28 -15.45 -21.82
C ASP A 113 26.67 -14.87 -22.07
N LEU A 114 27.47 -14.72 -21.00
CA LEU A 114 28.85 -14.24 -21.11
C LEU A 114 29.72 -15.24 -21.89
N HIS A 115 29.61 -16.53 -21.60
CA HIS A 115 30.32 -17.59 -22.33
C HIS A 115 29.94 -17.60 -23.82
N ASN A 116 28.68 -17.40 -24.16
CA ASN A 116 28.19 -17.34 -25.53
C ASN A 116 28.73 -16.11 -26.26
N LYS A 117 28.79 -14.94 -25.60
CA LYS A 117 29.41 -13.74 -26.16
C LYS A 117 30.90 -13.95 -26.43
N TYR A 118 31.63 -14.49 -25.46
CA TYR A 118 33.04 -14.84 -25.62
C TYR A 118 33.23 -15.80 -26.79
N SER A 119 32.47 -16.89 -26.84
CA SER A 119 32.53 -17.88 -27.92
C SER A 119 32.20 -17.29 -29.28
N CYS A 120 31.16 -16.45 -29.38
CA CYS A 120 30.77 -15.77 -30.63
C CYS A 120 31.83 -14.78 -31.13
N CYS A 121 32.57 -14.12 -30.22
CA CYS A 121 33.68 -13.25 -30.59
C CYS A 121 34.99 -14.03 -30.86
N GLN A 122 35.19 -15.18 -30.20
CA GLN A 122 36.33 -16.07 -30.43
C GLN A 122 36.23 -16.78 -31.78
N THR A 123 35.03 -17.22 -32.18
CA THR A 123 34.81 -18.02 -33.40
C THR A 123 35.29 -17.34 -34.68
N PRO A 124 35.05 -16.04 -34.96
CA PRO A 124 35.61 -15.40 -36.16
C PRO A 124 37.13 -15.29 -36.07
N ILE A 125 37.73 -15.05 -34.90
CA ILE A 125 39.19 -14.99 -34.74
C ILE A 125 39.80 -16.38 -34.98
N TYR A 126 39.29 -17.43 -34.36
CA TYR A 126 39.78 -18.81 -34.52
C TYR A 126 39.54 -19.33 -35.95
N ILE A 127 38.37 -19.07 -36.56
CA ILE A 127 38.07 -19.43 -37.96
C ILE A 127 38.94 -18.61 -38.93
N PHE A 128 39.20 -17.34 -38.65
CA PHE A 128 40.08 -16.49 -39.48
C PHE A 128 41.54 -16.94 -39.40
N PHE A 129 42.06 -17.24 -38.20
CA PHE A 129 43.42 -17.77 -38.04
C PHE A 129 43.57 -19.15 -38.68
N HIS A 130 42.57 -20.02 -38.54
CA HIS A 130 42.60 -21.36 -39.12
C HIS A 130 42.39 -21.36 -40.65
N ARG A 131 41.58 -20.44 -41.22
CA ARG A 131 41.45 -20.26 -42.68
C ARG A 131 42.66 -19.60 -43.32
N ASN A 132 43.33 -18.67 -42.64
CA ASN A 132 44.49 -17.97 -43.22
C ASN A 132 45.83 -18.69 -43.00
N LYS A 133 45.86 -19.87 -42.34
CA LYS A 133 47.11 -20.61 -42.04
C LYS A 133 48.22 -19.71 -41.46
N LEU A 134 47.85 -18.67 -40.71
CA LEU A 134 48.82 -17.79 -40.09
C LEU A 134 49.45 -18.54 -38.92
N CYS A 135 50.58 -19.21 -39.18
CA CYS A 135 51.44 -19.72 -38.13
C CYS A 135 51.95 -18.50 -37.36
N LEU A 136 51.36 -18.21 -36.19
CA LEU A 136 52.01 -17.40 -35.18
C LEU A 136 53.29 -18.14 -34.79
N LYS A 137 54.40 -17.79 -35.43
CA LYS A 137 55.71 -18.18 -34.92
C LYS A 137 55.86 -17.47 -33.57
N PRO A 138 56.11 -18.20 -32.49
CA PRO A 138 56.35 -17.58 -31.19
C PRO A 138 57.56 -16.68 -31.35
N THR A 139 57.35 -15.37 -31.22
CA THR A 139 58.44 -14.40 -31.14
C THR A 139 58.99 -14.52 -29.73
N ASN A 140 60.03 -15.34 -29.59
CA ASN A 140 60.77 -15.51 -28.35
C ASN A 140 61.44 -14.16 -28.02
N ARG A 141 61.22 -13.68 -26.81
CA ARG A 141 61.92 -12.53 -26.23
C ARG A 141 62.54 -12.98 -24.92
#